data_AF-A0A6C0E5K2-F1
#
_entry.id   AF-A0A6C0E5K2-F1
#
_cell.length_a   1.000
_cell.length_b   1.000
_cell.length_c   1.000
_cell.angle_alpha   90.00
_cell.angle_beta   90.00
_cell.angle_gamma   90.00
#
_symmetry.space_group_name_H-M   'P 1'
#
loop_
_entity.id
_entity.type
_entity.pdbx_description
1 polymer ?
#
loop_
_entity_poly.entity_id
_entity_poly.type
_entity_poly.pdbx_seq_one_letter_code
_entity_poly.pdbx_strand_id
1 'polypeptide(L)'
;MNRSMADYSPQYQTMTALAPPPLTLDVSTQKRCHCCKVKLMLTDLTCSKCKTRFCRSHRLPELHACPHDFQKEGQAILAERNPVVAAAKVDRI
;
A
#
# COMPACT_ATOMS: atom_id res chain seq x y z
N MET A 1 -16.24 42.96 -29.83
CA MET A 1 -16.35 42.36 -28.48
C MET A 1 -14.96 42.20 -27.91
N ASN A 2 -14.42 43.29 -27.37
CA ASN A 2 -13.01 43.50 -27.12
C ASN A 2 -12.87 43.41 -25.61
N ARG A 3 -12.44 42.26 -25.09
CA ARG A 3 -12.33 42.05 -23.65
C ARG A 3 -10.98 42.59 -23.19
N SER A 4 -11.03 43.83 -22.69
CA SER A 4 -9.90 44.61 -22.18
C SER A 4 -9.00 43.79 -21.24
N MET A 5 -7.69 43.78 -21.50
CA MET A 5 -6.64 43.13 -20.69
C MET A 5 -6.18 44.02 -19.50
N ALA A 6 -6.99 44.98 -19.05
CA ALA A 6 -6.58 46.00 -18.08
C ALA A 6 -6.74 45.61 -16.60
N ASP A 7 -7.38 44.48 -16.27
CA ASP A 7 -7.69 44.11 -14.87
C ASP A 7 -6.83 42.96 -14.31
N TYR A 8 -5.93 42.38 -15.10
CA TYR A 8 -5.11 41.27 -14.59
C TYR A 8 -3.84 41.79 -13.91
N SER A 9 -4.01 42.31 -12.69
CA SER A 9 -2.91 42.55 -11.76
C SER A 9 -2.44 41.20 -11.19
N PRO A 10 -1.21 40.75 -11.47
CA PRO A 10 -0.71 39.53 -10.88
C PRO A 10 -0.26 39.86 -9.46
N GLN A 11 -1.10 39.56 -8.48
CA GLN A 11 -0.72 39.56 -7.06
C GLN A 11 0.26 38.40 -6.82
N TYR A 12 1.50 38.53 -7.28
CA TYR A 12 2.59 37.68 -6.82
C TYR A 12 2.90 38.07 -5.38
N GLN A 13 2.27 37.34 -4.47
CA GLN A 13 2.59 37.36 -3.06
C GLN A 13 4.07 37.02 -2.90
N THR A 14 4.83 37.94 -2.33
CA THR A 14 6.22 37.74 -1.93
C THR A 14 6.25 36.61 -0.90
N MET A 15 6.66 35.42 -1.33
CA MET A 15 6.89 34.31 -0.41
C MET A 15 8.10 34.65 0.45
N THR A 16 7.86 34.97 1.73
CA THR A 16 8.92 35.07 2.73
C THR A 16 9.68 33.75 2.75
N ALA A 17 10.98 33.81 2.49
CA ALA A 17 11.86 32.66 2.54
C ALA A 17 12.00 32.19 4.00
N LEU A 18 11.12 31.27 4.41
CA LEU A 18 11.37 30.42 5.56
C LEU A 18 12.56 29.55 5.21
N ALA A 19 13.61 29.64 6.03
CA ALA A 19 14.84 28.86 5.87
C ALA A 19 14.48 27.38 5.63
N PRO A 20 15.10 26.69 4.66
CA PRO A 20 14.84 25.28 4.44
C PRO A 20 15.10 24.53 5.74
N PRO A 21 14.21 23.60 6.14
CA PRO A 21 14.45 22.77 7.32
C PRO A 21 15.81 22.10 7.20
N PRO A 22 16.55 21.92 8.31
CA PRO A 22 17.88 21.33 8.28
C PRO A 22 17.82 20.01 7.52
N LEU A 23 18.63 19.90 6.45
CA LEU A 23 18.83 18.68 5.70
C LEU A 23 19.57 17.71 6.61
N THR A 24 18.82 17.04 7.49
CA THR A 24 19.34 15.90 8.22
C THR A 24 19.67 14.83 7.19
N LEU A 25 20.96 14.55 7.01
CA LEU A 25 21.39 13.37 6.28
C LEU A 25 20.88 12.19 7.09
N ASP A 26 19.75 11.62 6.67
CA ASP A 26 19.28 10.38 7.24
C ASP A 26 20.41 9.37 7.01
N VAL A 27 21.00 8.88 8.10
CA VAL A 27 21.93 7.76 8.01
C VAL A 27 21.08 6.62 7.47
N SER A 28 21.17 6.42 6.15
CA SER A 28 20.38 5.46 5.39
C SER A 28 20.58 4.09 6.01
N THR A 29 19.66 3.72 6.91
CA THR A 29 19.69 2.45 7.59
C THR A 29 19.54 1.40 6.51
N GLN A 30 20.59 0.62 6.27
CA GLN A 30 20.63 -0.33 5.16
C GLN A 30 19.40 -1.25 5.23
N LYS A 31 18.45 -1.01 4.33
CA LYS A 31 17.21 -1.78 4.25
C LYS A 31 17.56 -3.16 3.72
N ARG A 32 17.20 -4.21 4.45
CA ARG A 32 17.53 -5.61 4.13
C ARG A 32 16.31 -6.50 4.25
N CYS A 33 16.21 -7.50 3.38
CA CYS A 33 15.16 -8.51 3.42
C CYS A 33 15.16 -9.25 4.76
N HIS A 34 13.98 -9.51 5.33
CA HIS A 34 13.87 -10.24 6.59
C HIS A 34 14.36 -11.69 6.49
N CYS A 35 14.06 -12.40 5.38
CA CYS A 35 14.46 -13.80 5.13
C CYS A 35 15.93 -13.96 4.74
N CYS A 36 16.36 -13.33 3.63
CA CYS A 36 17.69 -13.58 3.05
C CYS A 36 18.74 -12.49 3.32
N LYS A 37 18.39 -11.43 4.05
CA LYS A 37 19.29 -10.29 4.41
C LYS A 37 19.94 -9.54 3.24
N VAL A 38 19.52 -9.82 2.00
CA VAL A 38 19.92 -9.06 0.80
C VAL A 38 19.50 -7.61 0.93
N LYS A 39 20.38 -6.69 0.51
CA LYS A 39 20.13 -5.25 0.49
C LYS A 39 18.94 -4.93 -0.43
N LEU A 40 17.94 -4.26 0.11
CA LEU A 40 16.81 -3.74 -0.64
C LEU A 40 17.23 -2.42 -1.29
N MET A 41 16.71 -2.20 -2.50
CA MET A 41 16.94 -0.95 -3.24
C MET A 41 15.97 0.13 -2.72
N LEU A 42 15.82 1.23 -3.47
CA LEU A 42 14.98 2.36 -3.08
C LEU A 42 13.51 1.98 -2.85
N THR A 43 13.01 0.94 -3.53
CA THR A 43 11.65 0.41 -3.34
C THR A 43 11.61 -0.60 -2.21
N ASP A 44 10.96 -0.20 -1.11
CA ASP A 44 10.66 -1.11 -0.01
C ASP A 44 9.43 -1.94 -0.34
N LEU A 45 9.62 -3.20 -0.71
CA LEU A 45 8.51 -4.15 -0.81
C LEU A 45 8.17 -4.65 0.61
N THR A 46 7.16 -4.06 1.21
CA THR A 46 6.60 -4.49 2.49
C THR A 46 5.47 -5.51 2.26
N CYS A 47 5.38 -6.53 3.10
CA CYS A 47 4.20 -7.38 3.12
C CYS A 47 3.04 -6.58 3.72
N SER A 48 1.92 -6.50 3.01
CA SER A 48 0.74 -5.74 3.45
C SER A 48 0.11 -6.25 4.75
N LYS A 49 0.35 -7.53 5.09
CA LYS A 49 -0.23 -8.17 6.28
C LYS A 49 0.71 -8.12 7.49
N CYS A 50 1.94 -8.61 7.35
CA CYS A 50 2.90 -8.67 8.46
C CYS A 50 3.84 -7.44 8.56
N LYS A 51 3.72 -6.49 7.63
CA LYS A 51 4.43 -5.19 7.64
C LYS A 51 5.96 -5.26 7.64
N THR A 52 6.53 -6.43 7.39
CA THR A 52 7.98 -6.63 7.25
C THR A 52 8.44 -6.46 5.81
N ARG A 53 9.72 -6.11 5.63
CA ARG A 53 10.34 -5.84 4.32
C ARG A 53 10.99 -7.07 3.70
N PHE A 54 10.76 -7.28 2.40
CA PHE A 54 11.27 -8.45 1.67
C PHE A 54 11.85 -8.06 0.30
N CYS A 55 12.68 -8.93 -0.26
CA CYS A 55 13.11 -8.81 -1.65
C CYS A 55 12.03 -9.35 -2.60
N ARG A 56 12.18 -9.14 -3.90
CA ARG A 56 11.24 -9.61 -4.93
C ARG A 56 10.94 -11.11 -4.83
N SER A 57 11.92 -11.91 -4.42
CA SER A 57 11.82 -13.37 -4.27
C SER A 57 11.11 -13.80 -2.99
N HIS A 58 11.09 -13.00 -1.91
CA HIS A 58 10.46 -13.37 -0.64
C HIS A 58 9.19 -12.57 -0.33
N ARG A 59 8.67 -11.80 -1.30
CA ARG A 59 7.50 -10.93 -1.09
C ARG A 59 6.20 -11.70 -0.84
N LEU A 60 6.07 -12.89 -1.41
CA LEU A 60 4.84 -13.68 -1.32
C LEU A 60 4.71 -14.29 0.08
N PRO A 61 3.50 -14.31 0.69
CA PRO A 61 3.27 -14.85 2.03
C PRO A 61 3.81 -16.28 2.23
N GLU A 62 3.67 -17.13 1.21
CA GLU A 62 4.16 -18.51 1.19
C GLU A 62 5.69 -18.60 1.34
N LEU A 63 6.42 -17.62 0.78
CA LEU A 63 7.88 -17.64 0.69
C LEU A 63 8.57 -17.08 1.94
N HIS A 64 7.83 -16.38 2.79
CA HIS A 64 8.36 -15.87 4.07
C HIS A 64 7.57 -16.35 5.29
N ALA A 65 6.68 -17.33 5.12
CA ALA A 65 5.81 -17.86 6.16
C ALA A 65 5.13 -16.73 6.95
N CYS A 66 4.34 -15.90 6.24
CA CYS A 66 3.66 -14.76 6.84
C CYS A 66 2.80 -15.22 8.03
N PRO A 67 2.92 -14.58 9.22
CA PRO A 67 2.16 -14.95 10.42
C PRO A 67 0.66 -14.60 10.35
N HIS A 68 0.18 -14.11 9.21
CA HIS A 68 -1.21 -13.72 9.03
C HIS A 68 -2.08 -14.93 8.66
N ASP A 69 -3.22 -15.11 9.34
CA ASP A 69 -4.15 -16.22 9.13
C ASP A 69 -5.00 -16.03 7.85
N PHE A 70 -4.44 -16.31 6.67
CA PHE A 70 -5.17 -16.19 5.39
C PHE A 70 -6.36 -17.15 5.28
N GLN A 71 -6.31 -18.30 5.97
CA GLN A 71 -7.40 -19.28 5.94
C GLN A 71 -8.67 -18.73 6.58
N LYS A 72 -8.56 -18.08 7.75
CA LYS A 72 -9.70 -17.47 8.44
C LYS A 72 -10.28 -16.30 7.65
N GLU A 73 -9.42 -15.44 7.09
CA GLU A 73 -9.84 -14.34 6.22
C GLU A 73 -10.57 -14.88 4.97
N GLY A 74 -10.03 -15.91 4.33
CA GLY A 74 -10.64 -16.55 3.17
C GLY A 74 -12.00 -17.19 3.49
N GLN A 75 -12.13 -17.86 4.65
CA GLN A 75 -13.40 -18.44 5.10
C GLN A 75 -14.46 -17.38 5.37
N ALA A 76 -14.09 -16.27 6.01
CA ALA A 76 -15.02 -15.17 6.27
C ALA A 76 -15.54 -14.55 4.96
N ILE A 77 -14.62 -14.29 4.01
CA ILE A 77 -14.97 -13.75 2.69
C ILE A 77 -15.85 -14.73 1.90
N LEU A 78 -15.57 -16.03 1.98
CA LEU A 78 -16.35 -17.05 1.29
C LEU A 78 -17.74 -17.22 1.91
N ALA A 79 -17.85 -17.18 3.24
CA ALA A 79 -19.12 -17.24 3.95
C ALA A 79 -20.02 -16.04 3.62
N GLU A 80 -19.45 -14.84 3.50
CA GLU A 80 -20.18 -13.64 3.06
C GLU A 80 -20.68 -13.77 1.62
N ARG A 81 -19.87 -14.35 0.73
CA ARG A 81 -20.18 -14.44 -0.71
C ARG A 81 -21.05 -15.63 -1.10
N ASN A 82 -21.13 -16.67 -0.30
CA ASN A 82 -21.88 -17.88 -0.66
C ASN A 82 -23.37 -17.70 -0.30
N PRO A 83 -24.27 -17.55 -1.29
CA PRO A 83 -25.69 -17.52 -1.00
C PRO A 83 -26.13 -18.88 -0.43
N VAL A 84 -26.99 -18.87 0.58
CA VAL A 84 -27.52 -20.11 1.15
C VAL A 84 -28.43 -20.78 0.12
N VAL A 85 -27.89 -21.78 -0.60
CA VAL A 85 -28.64 -22.59 -1.54
C VAL A 85 -29.42 -23.65 -0.76
N ALA A 86 -30.57 -23.27 -0.23
CA ALA A 86 -31.56 -24.20 0.32
C ALA A 86 -32.63 -24.48 -0.75
N ALA A 87 -32.37 -25.41 -1.67
CA ALA A 87 -33.41 -25.92 -2.54
C ALA A 87 -34.29 -26.90 -1.76
N ALA A 88 -35.62 -26.79 -1.91
CA ALA A 88 -36.54 -27.79 -1.40
C ALA A 88 -36.18 -29.15 -2.00
N LYS A 89 -36.11 -30.19 -1.17
CA LYS A 89 -35.93 -31.57 -1.64
C LYS A 89 -37.09 -31.87 -2.60
N VAL A 90 -36.76 -32.10 -3.87
CA VAL A 90 -37.76 -32.44 -4.88
C VAL A 90 -38.39 -33.78 -4.49
N ASP A 91 -39.72 -33.81 -4.38
CA ASP A 91 -40.44 -35.05 -4.11
C ASP A 91 -40.31 -36.00 -5.30
N ARG A 92 -40.07 -37.28 -4.99
CA ARG A 92 -39.97 -38.34 -6.00
C ARG A 92 -41.36 -38.56 -6.62
N ILE A 93 -41.44 -38.45 -7.94
CA ILE A 93 -42.58 -38.86 -8.77
C ILE A 93 -42.67 -40.39 -8.78
#